data_AF-A0A425WB99-F1
#
_entry.id   AF-A0A425WB99-F1
#
_cell.length_a   1.000
_cell.length_b   1.000
_cell.length_c   1.000
_cell.angle_alpha   90.00
_cell.angle_beta   90.00
_cell.angle_gamma   90.00
#
_symmetry.space_group_name_H-M   'P 1'
#
loop_
_entity.id
_entity.type
_entity.pdbx_description
1 polymer ?
#
loop_
_entity_poly.entity_id
_entity_poly.type
_entity_poly.pdbx_seq_one_letter_code
_entity_poly.pdbx_strand_id
1 'polypeptide(L)'
;MNGQRVGQDTSIVEAFLDTVYSKPGILLNTDVQRDEILKAVVPAVPHFDLVPQPPGWADVIIKGIDKDSGTRMLMEQLGVNPDEAVVFGDTENGLTMLQAVGRSVAVVNAIFHSESPYPLSYRACRGRCGGKGLP
;
A
#
# COMPACT_ATOMS: atom_id res chain seq x y z
N MET A 1 -4.47 -21.60 -16.80
CA MET A 1 -4.61 -20.13 -16.73
C MET A 1 -5.73 -19.71 -17.67
N ASN A 2 -6.90 -19.36 -17.14
CA ASN A 2 -8.03 -18.85 -17.94
C ASN A 2 -8.58 -17.60 -17.24
N GLY A 3 -8.03 -16.43 -17.54
CA GLY A 3 -8.65 -15.17 -17.16
C GLY A 3 -9.90 -14.96 -18.02
N GLN A 4 -11.08 -14.86 -17.40
CA GLN A 4 -12.28 -14.44 -18.11
C GLN A 4 -12.26 -12.91 -18.28
N ARG A 5 -12.38 -12.45 -19.54
CA ARG A 5 -12.58 -11.04 -19.85
C ARG A 5 -14.06 -10.70 -19.65
N VAL A 6 -14.38 -9.76 -18.77
CA VAL A 6 -15.73 -9.27 -18.54
C VAL A 6 -15.79 -7.82 -19.01
N GLY A 7 -16.37 -7.56 -20.18
CA GLY A 7 -16.39 -6.22 -20.80
C GLY A 7 -15.02 -5.84 -21.39
N GLN A 8 -15.03 -4.95 -22.39
CA GLN A 8 -13.83 -4.53 -23.11
C GLN A 8 -12.77 -4.00 -22.10
N ASP A 9 -11.66 -4.74 -21.97
CA ASP A 9 -10.44 -4.43 -21.24
C ASP A 9 -10.40 -4.60 -19.70
N THR A 10 -11.37 -5.28 -19.08
CA THR A 10 -11.20 -5.72 -17.66
C THR A 10 -10.80 -7.19 -17.59
N SER A 11 -9.64 -7.46 -16.99
CA SER A 11 -9.16 -8.81 -16.67
C SER A 11 -9.25 -9.07 -15.18
N ILE A 12 -9.97 -10.13 -14.80
CA ILE A 12 -9.95 -10.63 -13.42
C ILE A 12 -8.89 -11.72 -13.35
N VAL A 13 -7.96 -11.58 -12.41
CA VAL A 13 -7.01 -12.63 -12.07
C VAL A 13 -7.56 -13.39 -10.88
N GLU A 14 -8.23 -14.50 -11.15
CA GLU A 14 -8.61 -15.47 -10.12
C GLU A 14 -7.44 -16.42 -9.89
N ALA A 15 -6.38 -15.89 -9.26
CA ALA A 15 -5.42 -16.76 -8.60
C ALA A 15 -6.08 -17.23 -7.30
N PHE A 16 -6.56 -18.48 -7.27
CA PHE A 16 -6.88 -19.13 -6.01
C PHE A 16 -5.58 -19.20 -5.21
N LEU A 17 -5.37 -18.23 -4.32
CA LEU A 17 -4.48 -18.46 -3.20
C LEU A 17 -5.18 -19.54 -2.38
N ASP A 18 -4.66 -20.76 -2.37
CA ASP A 18 -5.15 -21.85 -1.49
C ASP A 18 -5.08 -21.46 0.00
N THR A 19 -4.47 -20.31 0.30
CA THR A 19 -4.34 -19.70 1.62
C THR A 19 -5.22 -18.46 1.74
N VAL A 20 -6.18 -18.51 2.66
CA VAL A 20 -6.99 -17.35 3.05
C VAL A 20 -6.26 -16.59 4.15
N TYR A 21 -5.97 -15.31 3.91
CA TYR A 21 -5.43 -14.41 4.92
C TYR A 21 -6.55 -13.53 5.48
N SER A 22 -6.58 -13.40 6.80
CA SER A 22 -7.45 -12.44 7.50
C SER A 22 -6.60 -11.27 7.97
N LYS A 23 -7.06 -10.04 7.74
CA LYS A 23 -6.42 -8.82 8.25
C LYS A 23 -7.21 -8.28 9.45
N PRO A 24 -6.82 -8.61 10.69
CA PRO A 24 -7.36 -7.93 11.85
C PRO A 24 -6.83 -6.49 11.97
N GLY A 25 -7.52 -5.68 12.75
CA GLY A 25 -7.07 -4.36 13.12
C GLY A 25 -7.42 -4.06 14.57
N ILE A 26 -6.69 -3.12 15.15
CA ILE A 26 -6.85 -2.67 16.53
C ILE A 26 -7.28 -1.22 16.48
N LEU A 27 -8.37 -0.90 17.18
CA LEU A 27 -8.83 0.47 17.36
C LEU A 27 -8.52 0.91 18.79
N LEU A 28 -7.84 2.04 18.91
CA LEU A 28 -7.49 2.70 20.15
C LEU A 28 -8.14 4.08 20.19
N ASN A 29 -8.19 4.68 21.39
CA ASN A 29 -9.00 5.86 21.62
C ASN A 29 -8.44 7.11 20.92
N THR A 30 -7.12 7.17 20.74
CA THR A 30 -6.42 8.29 20.09
C THR A 30 -5.22 7.79 19.29
N ASP A 31 -4.77 8.59 18.32
CA ASP A 31 -3.53 8.33 17.57
C ASP A 31 -2.31 8.26 18.50
N VAL A 32 -2.23 9.14 19.51
CA VAL A 32 -1.14 9.15 20.50
C VAL A 32 -1.10 7.83 21.28
N GLN A 33 -2.25 7.38 21.80
CA GLN A 33 -2.32 6.10 22.51
C GLN A 33 -1.93 4.93 21.59
N ARG A 34 -2.35 4.99 20.32
CA ARG A 34 -1.98 4.01 19.30
C ARG A 34 -0.48 3.96 19.08
N ASP A 35 0.15 5.10 18.84
CA ASP A 35 1.60 5.17 18.59
C ASP A 35 2.42 4.69 19.80
N GLU A 36 2.02 5.06 21.02
CA GLU A 36 2.67 4.61 22.26
C GLU A 36 2.57 3.09 22.44
N ILE A 37 1.38 2.52 22.23
CA ILE A 37 1.16 1.07 22.35
C ILE A 37 1.91 0.32 21.25
N LEU A 38 1.84 0.78 20.00
CA LEU A 38 2.56 0.15 18.89
C LEU A 38 4.06 0.13 19.15
N LYS A 39 4.64 1.23 19.62
CA LYS A 39 6.07 1.31 19.96
C LYS A 39 6.48 0.26 21.00
N ALA A 40 5.62 -0.03 21.97
CA ALA A 40 5.88 -1.05 22.99
C ALA A 40 5.65 -2.49 22.48
N VAL A 41 4.66 -2.71 21.60
CA VAL A 41 4.24 -4.05 21.16
C VAL A 41 5.07 -4.55 19.98
N VAL A 42 5.43 -3.71 19.02
CA VAL A 42 6.14 -4.11 17.79
C VAL A 42 7.36 -5.02 18.05
N PRO A 43 8.25 -4.72 19.02
CA PRO A 43 9.39 -5.61 19.32
C PRO A 43 8.99 -7.01 19.79
N ALA A 44 7.80 -7.16 20.40
CA ALA A 44 7.31 -8.43 20.93
C ALA A 44 6.58 -9.29 19.88
N VAL A 45 6.23 -8.73 18.71
CA VAL A 45 5.47 -9.41 17.65
C VAL A 45 6.23 -9.41 16.31
N PRO A 46 7.46 -9.94 16.22
CA PRO A 46 8.33 -9.79 15.05
C PRO A 46 7.82 -10.43 13.75
N HIS A 47 6.77 -11.24 13.84
CA HIS A 47 6.10 -11.91 12.71
C HIS A 47 4.95 -11.08 12.11
N PHE A 48 4.63 -9.94 12.70
CA PHE A 48 3.58 -9.04 12.23
C PHE A 48 4.13 -7.65 11.98
N ASP A 49 3.62 -6.99 10.95
CA ASP A 49 3.76 -5.55 10.79
C ASP A 49 2.49 -4.88 11.34
N LEU A 50 2.67 -3.88 12.20
CA LEU A 50 1.58 -3.08 12.75
C LEU A 50 1.57 -1.73 12.04
N VAL A 51 0.59 -1.53 11.15
CA VAL A 51 0.54 -0.36 10.26
C VAL A 51 -0.44 0.68 10.81
N PRO A 52 0.04 1.82 11.35
CA PRO A 52 -0.82 2.84 11.90
C PRO A 52 -1.70 3.50 10.83
N GLN A 53 -2.97 3.77 11.17
CA GLN A 53 -3.92 4.52 10.36
C GLN A 53 -4.69 5.50 11.26
N PRO A 54 -4.86 6.77 10.88
CA PRO A 54 -5.70 7.67 11.65
C PRO A 54 -7.20 7.44 11.36
N PRO A 55 -8.10 7.68 12.34
CA PRO A 55 -7.82 7.97 13.74
C PRO A 55 -7.75 6.71 14.61
N GLY A 56 -6.68 6.56 15.39
CA GLY A 56 -6.52 5.54 16.45
C GLY A 56 -6.43 4.09 15.96
N TRP A 57 -6.39 3.85 14.65
CA TRP A 57 -6.42 2.51 14.07
C TRP A 57 -5.00 1.98 13.82
N ALA A 58 -4.84 0.66 13.87
CA ALA A 58 -3.66 -0.03 13.42
C ALA A 58 -4.04 -1.33 12.72
N ASP A 59 -3.57 -1.53 11.49
CA ASP A 59 -3.67 -2.82 10.83
C ASP A 59 -2.65 -3.78 11.41
N VAL A 60 -3.04 -5.03 11.61
CA VAL A 60 -2.14 -6.12 11.99
C VAL A 60 -2.02 -7.04 10.78
N ILE A 61 -0.87 -7.01 10.12
CA ILE A 61 -0.61 -7.84 8.93
C ILE A 61 0.54 -8.80 9.19
N ILE A 62 0.53 -9.95 8.53
CA ILE A 62 1.68 -10.86 8.56
C ILE A 62 2.86 -10.15 7.90
N LYS A 63 4.03 -10.25 8.51
CA LYS A 63 5.23 -9.58 8.02
C LYS A 63 5.51 -9.95 6.56
N GLY A 64 5.63 -8.92 5.72
CA GLY A 64 5.87 -9.07 4.29
C GLY A 64 4.63 -9.43 3.44
N ILE A 65 3.43 -9.53 4.03
CA ILE A 65 2.16 -9.69 3.31
C ILE A 65 1.37 -8.38 3.42
N ASP A 66 1.68 -7.45 2.52
CA ASP A 66 1.09 -6.12 2.44
C ASP A 66 0.56 -5.79 1.03
N LYS A 67 0.09 -4.56 0.82
CA LYS A 67 -0.43 -4.15 -0.50
C LYS A 67 0.64 -4.15 -1.59
N ASP A 68 1.88 -3.79 -1.27
CA ASP A 68 3.00 -3.80 -2.20
C ASP A 68 3.28 -5.23 -2.73
N SER A 69 3.41 -6.19 -1.82
CA SER A 69 3.60 -7.61 -2.17
C SER A 69 2.46 -8.13 -3.06
N GLY A 70 1.21 -7.78 -2.74
CA GLY A 70 0.04 -8.11 -3.55
C GLY A 70 0.05 -7.45 -4.94
N THR A 71 0.45 -6.18 -5.03
CA THR A 71 0.56 -5.46 -6.31
C THR A 71 1.63 -6.07 -7.20
N ARG A 72 2.81 -6.40 -6.67
CA ARG A 72 3.87 -7.08 -7.44
C ARG A 72 3.41 -8.44 -7.95
N MET A 73 2.77 -9.23 -7.09
CA MET A 73 2.21 -10.52 -7.48
C MET A 73 1.17 -10.37 -8.60
N LEU A 74 0.27 -9.38 -8.49
CA LEU A 74 -0.75 -9.14 -9.51
C LEU A 74 -0.12 -8.72 -10.86
N MET A 75 0.87 -7.82 -10.84
CA MET A 75 1.60 -7.41 -12.03
C MET A 75 2.30 -8.59 -12.72
N GLU A 76 2.96 -9.46 -11.94
CA GLU A 76 3.60 -10.67 -12.45
C GLU A 76 2.59 -11.61 -13.12
N GLN A 77 1.44 -11.86 -12.47
CA GLN A 77 0.37 -12.72 -13.03
C GLN A 77 -0.25 -12.14 -14.30
N LEU A 78 -0.29 -10.81 -14.43
CA LEU A 78 -0.82 -10.12 -15.60
C LEU A 78 0.23 -9.92 -16.71
N GLY A 79 1.51 -10.15 -16.43
CA GLY A 79 2.61 -9.81 -17.35
C GLY A 79 2.75 -8.30 -17.58
N VAL A 80 2.40 -7.49 -16.59
CA VAL A 80 2.44 -6.01 -16.64
C VAL A 80 3.75 -5.53 -16.02
N ASN A 81 4.49 -4.67 -16.73
CA ASN A 81 5.69 -4.06 -16.15
C ASN A 81 5.32 -2.94 -15.17
N PRO A 82 6.13 -2.69 -14.13
CA PRO A 82 5.91 -1.57 -13.20
C PRO A 82 5.77 -0.19 -13.87
N ASP A 83 6.37 0.01 -15.05
CA ASP A 83 6.25 1.24 -15.82
C ASP A 83 4.89 1.39 -16.53
N GLU A 84 4.18 0.29 -16.75
CA GLU A 84 2.86 0.25 -17.38
C GLU A 84 1.72 0.37 -16.34
N ALA A 85 2.06 0.32 -15.06
CA ALA A 85 1.13 0.40 -13.94
C ALA A 85 1.08 1.79 -13.32
N VAL A 86 -0.10 2.17 -12.84
CA VAL A 86 -0.31 3.38 -12.03
C VAL A 86 -1.02 2.99 -10.73
N VAL A 87 -0.45 3.42 -9.61
CA VAL A 87 -1.03 3.20 -8.28
C VAL A 87 -1.58 4.52 -7.72
N PHE A 88 -2.76 4.45 -7.10
CA PHE A 88 -3.35 5.54 -6.36
C PHE A 88 -3.40 5.20 -4.87
N GLY A 89 -3.00 6.12 -4.00
CA GLY A 89 -2.97 5.90 -2.55
C GLY A 89 -3.41 7.13 -1.76
N ASP A 90 -3.97 6.88 -0.59
CA ASP A 90 -4.58 7.89 0.30
C ASP A 90 -4.09 7.80 1.75
N THR A 91 -3.62 6.65 2.22
CA THR A 91 -3.16 6.48 3.61
C THR A 91 -1.87 5.67 3.73
N GLU A 92 -1.32 5.58 4.95
CA GLU A 92 -0.05 4.90 5.26
C GLU A 92 0.05 3.46 4.70
N ASN A 93 -1.04 2.68 4.74
CA ASN A 93 -1.07 1.31 4.21
C ASN A 93 -1.01 1.24 2.67
N GLY A 94 -1.08 2.38 1.97
CA GLY A 94 -0.85 2.51 0.55
C GLY A 94 0.55 3.01 0.20
N LEU A 95 1.34 3.49 1.16
CA LEU A 95 2.68 4.05 0.89
C LEU A 95 3.64 3.03 0.29
N THR A 96 3.62 1.80 0.79
CA THR A 96 4.47 0.73 0.25
C THR A 96 4.08 0.43 -1.21
N MET A 97 2.79 0.50 -1.54
CA MET A 97 2.27 0.31 -2.89
C MET A 97 2.68 1.43 -3.86
N LEU A 98 2.88 2.67 -3.37
CA LEU A 98 3.35 3.79 -4.22
C LEU A 98 4.77 3.57 -4.74
N GLN A 99 5.58 2.76 -4.06
CA GLN A 99 6.94 2.40 -4.47
C GLN A 99 6.99 1.17 -5.40
N ALA A 100 5.88 0.44 -5.53
CA ALA A 100 5.79 -0.76 -6.34
C ALA A 100 5.89 -0.50 -7.86
N VAL A 101 5.54 0.72 -8.28
CA VAL A 101 5.32 1.08 -9.69
C VAL A 101 6.09 2.33 -10.09
N GLY A 102 6.40 2.46 -11.38
CA GLY A 102 7.11 3.63 -11.92
C GLY A 102 6.30 4.92 -11.87
N ARG A 103 4.97 4.82 -11.69
CA ARG A 103 4.03 5.94 -11.65
C ARG A 103 3.05 5.78 -10.50
N SER A 104 3.08 6.69 -9.53
CA SER A 104 2.14 6.65 -8.41
C SER A 104 1.57 8.03 -8.09
N VAL A 105 0.35 8.04 -7.53
CA VAL A 105 -0.44 9.25 -7.27
C VAL A 105 -0.99 9.21 -5.85
N ALA A 106 -0.62 10.21 -5.05
CA ALA A 106 -1.33 10.53 -3.82
C ALA A 106 -2.57 11.38 -4.17
N VAL A 107 -3.74 10.96 -3.71
CA VAL A 107 -4.99 11.71 -3.95
C VAL A 107 -5.07 12.97 -3.07
N VAL A 108 -5.94 13.92 -3.41
CA VAL A 108 -6.01 15.25 -2.77
C VAL A 108 -6.28 15.19 -1.26
N ASN A 109 -6.98 14.15 -0.82
CA ASN A 109 -7.35 13.89 0.57
C ASN A 109 -6.40 12.91 1.28
N ALA A 110 -5.21 12.66 0.72
CA ALA A 110 -4.28 11.71 1.31
C ALA A 110 -3.76 12.21 2.67
N ILE A 111 -3.72 11.30 3.65
CA ILE A 111 -3.25 11.53 5.02
C ILE A 111 -2.06 10.61 5.27
N PHE A 112 -0.87 11.20 5.32
CA PHE A 112 0.39 10.51 5.64
C PHE A 112 0.94 11.06 6.94
N HIS A 113 1.49 10.20 7.81
CA HIS A 113 2.15 10.68 9.02
C HIS A 113 3.49 11.33 8.65
N SER A 114 3.79 12.50 9.23
CA SER A 114 4.99 13.30 8.91
C SER A 114 6.31 12.63 9.30
N GLU A 115 6.28 11.54 10.06
CA GLU A 115 7.44 10.77 10.53
C GLU A 115 7.58 9.39 9.85
N SER A 116 6.88 9.14 8.74
CA SER A 116 7.04 7.89 8.00
C SER A 116 8.52 7.69 7.59
N PRO A 117 9.17 6.58 7.95
CA PRO A 117 10.60 6.34 7.66
C PRO A 117 10.89 6.12 6.18
N TYR A 118 9.86 6.11 5.32
CA TYR A 118 9.99 5.91 3.89
C TYR A 118 10.18 7.25 3.17
N PRO A 119 11.31 7.49 2.48
CA PRO A 119 11.51 8.74 1.74
C PRO A 119 10.48 8.81 0.59
N LEU A 120 9.54 9.75 0.70
CA LEU A 120 8.50 9.95 -0.28
C LEU A 120 9.03 10.80 -1.43
N SER A 121 9.30 10.17 -2.58
CA SER A 121 9.46 10.89 -3.85
C SER A 121 8.08 11.35 -4.33
N TYR A 122 7.58 12.42 -3.72
CA TYR A 122 6.29 13.01 -4.11
C TYR A 122 6.34 13.55 -5.54
N ARG A 123 5.69 12.86 -6.49
CA ARG A 123 5.11 13.52 -7.66
C ARG A 123 3.63 13.74 -7.40
N ALA A 124 3.31 14.79 -6.65
CA ALA A 124 1.97 15.36 -6.74
C ALA A 124 1.76 15.74 -8.20
N CYS A 125 0.90 15.03 -8.92
CA CYS A 125 0.54 15.40 -10.29
C CYS A 125 -0.36 16.64 -10.25
N ARG A 126 0.19 17.77 -9.80
CA ARG A 126 -0.40 19.10 -9.97
C ARG A 126 -0.08 19.56 -11.38
N GLY A 127 -0.80 19.02 -12.36
CA GLY A 127 -0.93 19.58 -13.71
C GLY A 127 0.39 20.01 -14.37
N ARG A 128 1.19 19.05 -14.82
CA ARG A 128 2.01 19.12 -16.05
C ARG A 128 2.88 17.87 -16.17
N CYS A 129 2.46 16.94 -17.03
CA CYS A 129 3.41 16.05 -17.70
C CYS A 129 4.28 16.92 -18.61
N GLY A 130 5.42 17.38 -18.10
CA GLY A 130 6.37 18.18 -18.86
C GLY A 130 7.22 19.05 -17.95
N GLY A 131 8.45 18.63 -17.69
CA GLY A 131 9.40 19.44 -16.95
C GLY A 131 10.51 18.62 -16.31
N LYS A 132 11.68 18.73 -16.95
CA LYS A 132 13.05 18.34 -16.56
C LYS A 132 13.24 17.88 -15.12
N GLY A 133 13.89 16.72 -14.99
CA GLY A 133 14.29 16.11 -13.73
C GLY A 133 15.25 16.95 -12.92
N LEU A 134 15.59 16.45 -11.74
CA LEU A 134 16.65 16.92 -10.85
C LEU A 134 16.76 15.94 -9.66
N PRO A 135 17.92 15.83 -9.01
CA PRO A 135 19.31 15.92 -9.51
C PRO A 135 19.90 14.56 -9.87
#